data_AF-A0A847C8D2-F1
#
_entry.id   AF-A0A847C8D2-F1
#
_cell.length_a   1.000
_cell.length_b   1.000
_cell.length_c   1.000
_cell.angle_alpha   90.00
_cell.angle_beta   90.00
_cell.angle_gamma   90.00
#
_symmetry.space_group_name_H-M   'P 1'
#
loop_
_entity.id
_entity.type
_entity.pdbx_description
1 polymer ?
#
loop_
_entity_poly.entity_id
_entity_poly.type
_entity_poly.pdbx_seq_one_letter_code
_entity_poly.pdbx_strand_id
1 'polypeptide(L)'
;FTGKGGASETVSDAAPAPQTTAPAKSESKSLLATVLSFEFPLWIFLVLLALLLIVGVKFSKPREWQDEPFSLENSKNIQGFCAVAIIMHPLSQNIAFAGKPVGALRMLVDAGVLFVGVFFFFSGYGLLKSLRSKENYLGGFFKKRLPSILVPFYSCILVFVLTAALLGEKFKASTLLGYLSGWLLINSHMWYIVEIAILYIAFFLIFKFIKNEKVAFGVMGGFVCLLVVASLLLGHGQYWLQGEWWFNSTLLFFVGMVISRFEAPLLKFAKRVYLLLLPVLIAAFGVLFSLNLMTSVFVCSSYSETHPTSTGGSS
;
A
#
# COMPACT_ATOMS: atom_id res chain seq x y z
N PHE A 1 -34.13 -11.69 -98.29
CA PHE A 1 -33.72 -12.82 -99.13
C PHE A 1 -32.73 -13.67 -98.33
N THR A 2 -33.04 -14.98 -98.19
CA THR A 2 -32.16 -16.10 -97.76
C THR A 2 -31.50 -16.00 -96.36
N GLY A 3 -31.62 -16.92 -95.39
CA GLY A 3 -32.01 -18.34 -95.41
C GLY A 3 -30.80 -19.24 -95.08
N LYS A 4 -30.98 -20.17 -94.12
CA LYS A 4 -30.11 -21.29 -93.65
C LYS A 4 -29.12 -20.92 -92.54
N GLY A 5 -29.08 -21.57 -91.37
CA GLY A 5 -29.06 -23.02 -91.07
C GLY A 5 -27.62 -23.34 -90.65
N GLY A 6 -27.27 -23.62 -89.39
CA GLY A 6 -27.64 -24.80 -88.60
C GLY A 6 -26.41 -25.71 -88.52
N ALA A 7 -25.82 -25.89 -87.34
CA ALA A 7 -25.14 -27.09 -86.83
C ALA A 7 -24.15 -26.74 -85.70
N SER A 8 -24.29 -27.51 -84.63
CA SER A 8 -23.55 -27.55 -83.39
C SER A 8 -22.22 -28.28 -83.57
N GLU A 9 -21.17 -27.84 -82.88
CA GLU A 9 -20.12 -28.74 -82.40
C GLU A 9 -19.57 -28.26 -81.05
N THR A 10 -19.79 -29.09 -80.04
CA THR A 10 -19.32 -29.00 -78.67
C THR A 10 -17.84 -29.36 -78.58
N VAL A 11 -17.02 -28.50 -77.97
CA VAL A 11 -15.70 -28.90 -77.45
C VAL A 11 -15.47 -28.26 -76.07
N SER A 12 -15.61 -29.14 -75.07
CA SER A 12 -14.76 -29.31 -73.88
C SER A 12 -14.37 -28.10 -73.04
N ASP A 13 -14.85 -28.16 -71.80
CA ASP A 13 -14.35 -27.54 -70.57
C ASP A 13 -12.83 -27.34 -70.50
N ALA A 14 -12.42 -26.13 -70.12
CA ALA A 14 -11.22 -25.89 -69.33
C ALA A 14 -11.49 -24.73 -68.37
N ALA A 15 -11.85 -25.07 -67.12
CA ALA A 15 -11.93 -24.14 -66.01
C ALA A 15 -10.58 -23.44 -65.80
N PRO A 16 -10.54 -22.14 -65.45
CA PRO A 16 -9.30 -21.47 -65.12
C PRO A 16 -8.65 -22.16 -63.92
N ALA A 17 -7.37 -22.50 -64.07
CA ALA A 17 -6.58 -23.18 -63.04
C ALA A 17 -6.65 -22.43 -61.69
N PRO A 18 -6.80 -23.13 -60.55
CA PRO A 18 -6.84 -22.49 -59.26
C PRO A 18 -5.50 -21.81 -58.99
N GLN A 19 -5.55 -20.51 -58.70
CA GLN A 19 -4.42 -19.79 -58.13
C GLN A 19 -4.09 -20.45 -56.79
N THR A 20 -2.98 -21.16 -56.75
CA THR A 20 -2.40 -21.70 -55.53
C THR A 20 -1.97 -20.52 -54.66
N THR A 21 -2.86 -20.04 -53.80
CA THR A 21 -2.47 -19.15 -52.70
C THR A 21 -1.50 -19.94 -51.83
N ALA A 22 -0.22 -19.59 -51.92
CA ALA A 22 0.78 -20.05 -50.97
C ALA A 22 0.24 -19.82 -49.55
N PRO A 23 0.38 -20.79 -48.62
CA PRO A 23 -0.07 -20.58 -47.25
C PRO A 23 0.66 -19.35 -46.71
N ALA A 24 -0.13 -18.36 -46.28
CA ALA A 24 0.39 -17.20 -45.57
C ALA A 24 1.31 -17.70 -44.47
N LYS A 25 2.60 -17.36 -44.57
CA LYS A 25 3.55 -17.56 -43.46
C LYS A 25 2.89 -16.93 -42.24
N SER A 26 2.50 -17.76 -41.28
CA SER A 26 2.01 -17.27 -40.00
C SER A 26 3.12 -16.39 -39.43
N GLU A 27 2.88 -15.08 -39.38
CA GLU A 27 3.73 -14.18 -38.61
C GLU A 27 3.73 -14.73 -37.19
N SER A 28 4.84 -15.34 -36.82
CA SER A 28 5.18 -15.66 -35.44
C SER A 28 5.15 -14.32 -34.71
N LYS A 29 4.01 -13.99 -34.10
CA LYS A 29 3.92 -12.90 -33.14
C LYS A 29 5.06 -13.15 -32.16
N SER A 30 6.04 -12.25 -32.14
CA SER A 30 7.24 -12.44 -31.32
C SER A 30 6.78 -12.78 -29.92
N LEU A 31 7.47 -13.71 -29.24
CA LEU A 31 7.09 -14.09 -27.88
C LEU A 31 6.96 -12.85 -26.97
N LEU A 32 7.73 -11.79 -27.25
CA LEU A 32 7.59 -10.50 -26.59
C LEU A 32 6.25 -9.82 -26.87
N ALA A 33 5.78 -9.76 -28.13
CA ALA A 33 4.46 -9.22 -28.44
C ALA A 33 3.34 -10.04 -27.79
N THR A 34 3.49 -11.37 -27.76
CA THR A 34 2.53 -12.27 -27.10
C THR A 34 2.51 -12.05 -25.58
N VAL A 35 3.67 -11.98 -24.93
CA VAL A 35 3.82 -11.70 -23.49
C VAL A 35 3.34 -10.29 -23.13
N LEU A 36 3.61 -9.29 -23.97
CA LEU A 36 3.15 -7.90 -23.77
C LEU A 36 1.64 -7.75 -23.99
N SER A 37 1.03 -8.58 -24.84
CA SER A 37 -0.43 -8.61 -25.07
C SER A 37 -1.20 -9.48 -24.08
N PHE A 38 -0.50 -10.22 -23.21
CA PHE A 38 -1.13 -11.12 -22.25
C PHE A 38 -1.70 -10.32 -21.08
N GLU A 39 -3.03 -10.25 -20.98
CA GLU A 39 -3.71 -9.65 -19.84
C GLU A 39 -3.57 -10.59 -18.63
N PHE A 40 -2.66 -10.25 -17.72
CA PHE A 40 -2.48 -11.02 -16.49
C PHE A 40 -3.74 -10.91 -15.60
N PRO A 41 -4.35 -12.04 -15.19
CA PRO A 41 -5.47 -11.99 -14.28
C PRO A 41 -5.06 -11.44 -12.92
N LEU A 42 -5.55 -10.26 -12.55
CA LEU A 42 -5.15 -9.56 -11.32
C LEU A 42 -5.47 -10.33 -10.02
N TRP A 43 -6.39 -11.30 -10.06
CA TRP A 43 -6.70 -12.14 -8.90
C TRP A 43 -5.52 -13.03 -8.48
N ILE A 44 -4.55 -13.30 -9.38
CA ILE A 44 -3.36 -14.10 -9.05
C ILE A 44 -2.56 -13.47 -7.92
N PHE A 45 -2.49 -12.14 -7.86
CA PHE A 45 -1.76 -11.47 -6.80
C PHE A 45 -2.43 -11.63 -5.42
N LEU A 46 -3.76 -11.74 -5.36
CA LEU A 46 -4.45 -12.06 -4.11
C LEU A 46 -4.17 -13.49 -3.66
N VAL A 47 -4.12 -14.43 -4.59
CA VAL A 47 -3.74 -15.83 -4.29
C VAL A 47 -2.32 -15.88 -3.76
N LEU A 48 -1.38 -15.18 -4.40
CA LEU A 48 0.00 -15.08 -3.92
C LEU A 48 0.08 -14.44 -2.53
N LEU A 49 -0.70 -13.39 -2.27
CA LEU A 49 -0.77 -12.73 -0.98
C LEU A 49 -1.36 -13.66 0.11
N ALA A 50 -2.40 -14.42 -0.22
CA ALA A 50 -2.98 -15.42 0.67
C ALA A 50 -2.00 -16.57 0.96
N LEU A 51 -1.30 -17.06 -0.06
CA LEU A 51 -0.24 -18.06 0.11
C LEU A 51 0.87 -17.54 1.03
N LEU A 52 1.33 -16.30 0.80
CA LEU A 52 2.34 -15.67 1.65
C LEU A 52 1.91 -15.60 3.13
N LEU A 53 0.61 -15.40 3.40
CA LEU A 53 0.07 -15.35 4.76
C LEU A 53 -0.04 -16.74 5.42
N ILE A 54 -0.35 -17.77 4.64
CA ILE A 54 -0.66 -19.12 5.15
C ILE A 54 0.58 -20.01 5.22
N VAL A 55 1.59 -19.78 4.37
CA VAL A 55 2.83 -20.55 4.36
C VAL A 55 3.55 -20.42 5.71
N GLY A 56 3.80 -21.56 6.36
CA GLY A 56 4.49 -21.63 7.64
C GLY A 56 3.60 -21.39 8.88
N VAL A 57 2.29 -21.22 8.71
CA VAL A 57 1.36 -21.09 9.85
C VAL A 57 1.30 -22.39 10.66
N LYS A 58 1.51 -22.28 11.97
CA LYS A 58 1.37 -23.38 12.93
C LYS A 58 0.07 -23.23 13.71
N PHE A 59 -0.81 -24.21 13.59
CA PHE A 59 -2.08 -24.21 14.32
C PHE A 59 -1.87 -24.59 15.78
N SER A 60 -2.49 -23.84 16.69
CA SER A 60 -2.54 -24.19 18.11
C SER A 60 -3.66 -25.21 18.36
N LYS A 61 -3.47 -26.10 19.35
CA LYS A 61 -4.53 -27.04 19.72
C LYS A 61 -5.75 -26.30 20.29
N PRO A 62 -6.95 -26.89 20.25
CA PRO A 62 -8.12 -26.28 20.86
C PRO A 62 -7.86 -25.93 22.33
N ARG A 63 -8.13 -24.67 22.70
CA ARG A 63 -7.93 -24.11 24.06
C ARG A 63 -6.48 -23.94 24.52
N GLU A 64 -5.50 -24.25 23.68
CA GLU A 64 -4.10 -23.84 23.90
C GLU A 64 -3.87 -22.48 23.22
N TRP A 65 -3.30 -21.54 23.96
CA TRP A 65 -3.01 -20.20 23.46
C TRP A 65 -1.51 -19.99 23.35
N GLN A 66 -1.08 -19.31 22.29
CA GLN A 66 0.26 -18.73 22.22
C GLN A 66 0.48 -17.78 23.41
N ASP A 67 1.64 -17.89 24.05
CA ASP A 67 2.02 -17.03 25.17
C ASP A 67 2.62 -15.70 24.69
N GLU A 68 3.32 -15.71 23.56
CA GLU A 68 3.92 -14.53 22.94
C GLU A 68 3.38 -14.29 21.52
N PRO A 69 2.10 -13.88 21.37
CA PRO A 69 1.52 -13.63 20.05
C PRO A 69 2.27 -12.53 19.28
N PHE A 70 2.82 -11.54 19.99
CA PHE A 70 3.62 -10.46 19.43
C PHE A 70 5.14 -10.70 19.55
N SER A 71 5.57 -11.97 19.42
CA SER A 71 7.00 -12.29 19.33
C SER A 71 7.66 -11.52 18.17
N LEU A 72 8.98 -11.34 18.24
CA LEU A 72 9.72 -10.61 17.21
C LEU A 72 9.56 -11.29 15.83
N GLU A 73 9.57 -12.62 15.81
CA GLU A 73 9.38 -13.43 14.59
C GLU A 73 7.99 -13.21 13.99
N ASN A 74 6.92 -13.39 14.78
CA ASN A 74 5.54 -13.19 14.30
C ASN A 74 5.31 -11.77 13.81
N SER A 75 5.81 -10.78 14.56
CA SER A 75 5.72 -9.36 14.18
C SER A 75 6.41 -9.09 12.85
N LYS A 76 7.60 -9.69 12.62
CA LYS A 76 8.35 -9.54 11.36
C LYS A 76 7.67 -10.24 10.19
N ASN A 77 7.07 -11.40 10.40
CA ASN A 77 6.32 -12.11 9.36
C ASN A 77 5.09 -11.29 8.91
N ILE A 78 4.33 -10.75 9.87
CA ILE A 78 3.19 -9.86 9.57
C ILE A 78 3.66 -8.59 8.85
N GLN A 79 4.75 -7.96 9.30
CA GLN A 79 5.32 -6.79 8.62
C GLN A 79 5.81 -7.13 7.19
N GLY A 80 6.38 -8.31 6.97
CA GLY A 80 6.79 -8.78 5.64
C GLY A 80 5.60 -8.89 4.68
N PHE A 81 4.50 -9.48 5.14
CA PHE A 81 3.24 -9.51 4.40
C PHE A 81 2.73 -8.08 4.10
N CYS A 82 2.69 -7.20 5.11
CA CYS A 82 2.26 -5.82 4.93
C CYS A 82 3.15 -5.04 3.97
N ALA A 83 4.46 -5.31 3.91
CA ALA A 83 5.38 -4.67 2.98
C ALA A 83 4.99 -4.96 1.52
N VAL A 84 4.65 -6.21 1.20
CA VAL A 84 4.18 -6.59 -0.14
C VAL A 84 2.84 -5.92 -0.44
N ALA A 85 1.91 -5.92 0.52
CA ALA A 85 0.60 -5.28 0.34
C ALA A 85 0.70 -3.76 0.15
N ILE A 86 1.63 -3.08 0.82
CA ILE A 86 1.93 -1.65 0.63
C ILE A 86 2.44 -1.38 -0.77
N ILE A 87 3.25 -2.26 -1.37
CA ILE A 87 3.72 -2.10 -2.77
C ILE A 87 2.55 -2.29 -3.75
N MET A 88 1.63 -3.22 -3.46
CA MET A 88 0.47 -3.48 -4.31
C MET A 88 -0.59 -2.37 -4.25
N HIS A 89 -0.69 -1.63 -3.14
CA HIS A 89 -1.66 -0.56 -2.97
C HIS A 89 -1.52 0.56 -4.04
N PRO A 90 -0.35 1.20 -4.24
CA PRO A 90 -0.13 2.18 -5.31
C PRO A 90 -0.35 1.60 -6.70
N LEU A 91 0.00 0.32 -6.92
CA LEU A 91 -0.28 -0.35 -8.19
C LEU A 91 -1.79 -0.41 -8.45
N SER A 92 -2.57 -0.80 -7.45
CA SER A 92 -4.03 -0.86 -7.56
C SER A 92 -4.66 0.53 -7.77
N GLN A 93 -4.12 1.57 -7.11
CA GLN A 93 -4.54 2.96 -7.30
C GLN A 93 -4.24 3.46 -8.73
N ASN A 94 -3.04 3.19 -9.25
CA ASN A 94 -2.69 3.57 -10.62
C ASN A 94 -3.61 2.92 -11.66
N ILE A 95 -4.00 1.65 -11.47
CA ILE A 95 -4.97 0.97 -12.35
C ILE A 95 -6.35 1.63 -12.23
N ALA A 96 -6.78 1.95 -11.00
CA ALA A 96 -8.07 2.59 -10.74
C ALA A 96 -8.15 3.97 -11.39
N PHE A 97 -7.14 4.81 -11.20
CA PHE A 97 -7.08 6.17 -11.74
C PHE A 97 -6.86 6.20 -13.26
N ALA A 98 -6.30 5.14 -13.85
CA ALA A 98 -6.24 4.97 -15.30
C ALA A 98 -7.59 4.57 -15.93
N GLY A 99 -8.67 4.46 -15.16
CA GLY A 99 -10.00 4.06 -15.63
C GLY A 99 -10.10 2.59 -16.03
N LYS A 100 -9.12 1.77 -15.64
CA LYS A 100 -9.07 0.34 -15.97
C LYS A 100 -9.78 -0.49 -14.89
N PRO A 101 -10.36 -1.65 -15.25
CA PRO A 101 -11.01 -2.51 -14.27
C PRO A 101 -9.98 -3.06 -13.29
N VAL A 102 -10.00 -2.56 -12.05
CA VAL A 102 -9.12 -3.00 -10.95
C VAL A 102 -9.45 -4.43 -10.50
N GLY A 103 -10.70 -4.86 -10.73
CA GLY A 103 -11.20 -6.19 -10.41
C GLY A 103 -10.91 -6.59 -8.97
N ALA A 104 -10.26 -7.75 -8.80
CA ALA A 104 -9.95 -8.33 -7.50
C ALA A 104 -9.08 -7.41 -6.61
N LEU A 105 -8.27 -6.51 -7.17
CA LEU A 105 -7.40 -5.63 -6.38
C LEU A 105 -8.12 -4.40 -5.81
N ARG A 106 -9.44 -4.24 -6.05
CA ARG A 106 -10.19 -3.06 -5.60
C ARG A 106 -10.07 -2.80 -4.10
N MET A 107 -10.03 -3.86 -3.30
CA MET A 107 -9.87 -3.77 -1.84
C MET A 107 -8.52 -3.15 -1.41
N LEU A 108 -7.48 -3.25 -2.25
CA LEU A 108 -6.16 -2.70 -1.95
C LEU A 108 -6.08 -1.21 -2.25
N VAL A 109 -7.00 -0.64 -3.04
CA VAL A 109 -7.02 0.78 -3.39
C VAL A 109 -7.14 1.65 -2.14
N ASP A 110 -7.89 1.20 -1.14
CA ASP A 110 -8.18 1.96 0.08
C ASP A 110 -7.48 1.39 1.33
N ALA A 111 -6.74 0.27 1.20
CA ALA A 111 -6.14 -0.45 2.34
C ALA A 111 -4.72 -0.01 2.72
N GLY A 112 -4.08 0.88 1.96
CA GLY A 112 -2.68 1.28 2.19
C GLY A 112 -2.39 1.76 3.61
N VAL A 113 -3.26 2.63 4.14
CA VAL A 113 -3.16 3.19 5.51
C VAL A 113 -3.31 2.12 6.60
N LEU A 114 -4.04 1.03 6.33
CA LEU A 114 -4.21 -0.07 7.28
C LEU A 114 -2.90 -0.83 7.46
N PHE A 115 -2.21 -1.13 6.35
CA PHE A 115 -0.91 -1.82 6.39
C PHE A 115 0.18 -0.96 7.03
N VAL A 116 0.22 0.35 6.73
CA VAL A 116 1.12 1.28 7.41
C VAL A 116 0.80 1.35 8.91
N GLY A 117 -0.47 1.33 9.29
CA GLY A 117 -0.89 1.26 10.70
C GLY A 117 -0.30 0.07 11.45
N VAL A 118 -0.18 -1.09 10.80
CA VAL A 118 0.50 -2.28 11.37
C VAL A 118 1.99 -2.01 11.62
N PHE A 119 2.68 -1.33 10.71
CA PHE A 119 4.08 -0.94 10.92
C PHE A 119 4.26 0.02 12.10
N PHE A 120 3.37 1.00 12.23
CA PHE A 120 3.40 1.97 13.33
C PHE A 120 3.10 1.27 14.65
N PHE A 121 2.09 0.40 14.68
CA PHE A 121 1.77 -0.42 15.84
C PHE A 121 2.98 -1.22 16.34
N PHE A 122 3.60 -2.04 15.48
CA PHE A 122 4.75 -2.84 15.89
C PHE A 122 5.98 -1.99 16.23
N SER A 123 6.11 -0.82 15.60
CA SER A 123 7.16 0.14 15.95
C SER A 123 7.00 0.66 17.38
N GLY A 124 5.82 1.20 17.74
CA GLY A 124 5.56 1.69 19.08
C GLY A 124 5.62 0.59 20.14
N TYR A 125 5.00 -0.57 19.86
CA TYR A 125 5.06 -1.75 20.72
C TYR A 125 6.51 -2.20 20.97
N GLY A 126 7.28 -2.37 19.90
CA GLY A 126 8.67 -2.84 19.98
C GLY A 126 9.61 -1.83 20.65
N LEU A 127 9.34 -0.53 20.53
CA LEU A 127 10.12 0.51 21.20
C LEU A 127 9.94 0.49 22.71
N LEU A 128 8.70 0.47 23.21
CA LEU A 128 8.44 0.42 24.65
C LEU A 128 8.89 -0.90 25.26
N LYS A 129 8.63 -2.04 24.57
CA LYS A 129 9.11 -3.36 25.01
C LYS A 129 10.63 -3.44 25.06
N SER A 130 11.33 -2.87 24.09
CA SER A 130 12.80 -2.84 24.08
C SER A 130 13.37 -1.92 25.15
N LEU A 131 12.74 -0.77 25.41
CA LEU A 131 13.17 0.16 26.44
C LEU A 131 13.16 -0.48 27.84
N ARG A 132 12.16 -1.32 28.11
CA ARG A 132 12.00 -2.01 29.40
C ARG A 132 12.85 -3.26 29.56
N SER A 133 13.09 -3.98 28.46
CA SER A 133 13.80 -5.28 28.50
C SER A 133 15.30 -5.18 28.25
N LYS A 134 15.78 -4.12 27.60
CA LYS A 134 17.20 -3.98 27.23
C LYS A 134 17.86 -2.87 28.05
N GLU A 135 18.96 -3.22 28.71
CA GLU A 135 19.79 -2.24 29.39
C GLU A 135 20.41 -1.25 28.39
N ASN A 136 20.49 0.03 28.78
CA ASN A 136 21.05 1.11 27.98
C ASN A 136 20.52 1.15 26.52
N TYR A 137 19.23 0.83 26.33
CA TYR A 137 18.62 0.77 25.01
C TYR A 137 18.79 2.06 24.19
N LEU A 138 18.73 3.22 24.84
CA LEU A 138 18.82 4.52 24.19
C LEU A 138 20.23 4.82 23.64
N GLY A 139 21.30 4.29 24.22
CA GLY A 139 22.68 4.60 23.80
C GLY A 139 22.99 4.20 22.34
N GLY A 140 22.33 3.16 21.83
CA GLY A 140 22.46 2.68 20.44
C GLY A 140 21.24 2.96 19.56
N PHE A 141 20.30 3.81 20.00
CA PHE A 141 18.97 3.93 19.41
C PHE A 141 19.01 4.28 17.91
N PHE A 142 19.64 5.39 17.57
CA PHE A 142 19.66 5.89 16.18
C PHE A 142 20.42 4.94 15.24
N LYS A 143 21.53 4.36 15.71
CA LYS A 143 22.33 3.39 14.93
C LYS A 143 21.52 2.14 14.53
N LYS A 144 20.56 1.74 15.36
CA LYS A 144 19.72 0.56 15.12
C LYS A 144 18.43 0.88 14.36
N ARG A 145 17.86 2.08 14.56
CA ARG A 145 16.52 2.44 14.07
C ARG A 145 16.52 3.28 12.79
N LEU A 146 17.43 4.25 12.66
CA LEU A 146 17.43 5.13 11.49
C LEU A 146 17.83 4.40 10.20
N PRO A 147 18.86 3.53 10.16
CA PRO A 147 19.22 2.86 8.91
C PRO A 147 18.08 2.01 8.33
N SER A 148 17.29 1.36 9.18
CA SER A 148 16.17 0.53 8.71
C SER A 148 15.06 1.31 7.98
N ILE A 149 15.00 2.63 8.16
CA ILE A 149 14.01 3.50 7.52
C ILE A 149 14.65 4.43 6.47
N LEU A 150 15.82 4.99 6.77
CA LEU A 150 16.50 5.95 5.90
C LEU A 150 17.15 5.29 4.70
N VAL A 151 17.67 4.06 4.82
CA VAL A 151 18.26 3.35 3.68
C VAL A 151 17.21 3.10 2.59
N PRO A 152 16.02 2.53 2.88
CA PRO A 152 14.96 2.43 1.88
C PRO A 152 14.55 3.80 1.30
N PHE A 153 14.36 4.80 2.15
CA PHE A 153 13.95 6.15 1.73
C PHE A 153 14.91 6.79 0.73
N TYR A 154 16.20 6.84 1.07
CA TYR A 154 17.21 7.43 0.19
C TYR A 154 17.48 6.55 -1.03
N SER A 155 17.27 5.24 -0.95
CA SER A 155 17.35 4.36 -2.12
C SER A 155 16.26 4.68 -3.14
N CYS A 156 15.02 4.90 -2.69
CA CYS A 156 13.92 5.32 -3.56
C CYS A 156 14.20 6.69 -4.22
N ILE A 157 14.68 7.66 -3.45
CA ILE A 157 15.04 8.98 -3.99
C ILE A 157 16.16 8.85 -5.02
N LEU A 158 17.21 8.08 -4.72
CA LEU A 158 18.33 7.88 -5.62
C LEU A 158 17.88 7.25 -6.94
N VAL A 159 17.10 6.16 -6.89
CA VAL A 159 16.58 5.51 -8.10
C VAL A 159 15.75 6.49 -8.93
N PHE A 160 14.84 7.23 -8.31
CA PHE A 160 14.03 8.23 -9.03
C PHE A 160 14.89 9.30 -9.69
N VAL A 161 15.81 9.91 -8.96
CA VAL A 161 16.66 11.00 -9.48
C VAL A 161 17.53 10.50 -10.61
N LEU A 162 18.09 9.28 -10.51
CA LEU A 162 18.88 8.68 -11.59
C LEU A 162 18.01 8.42 -12.83
N THR A 163 16.83 7.84 -12.67
CA THR A 163 15.91 7.58 -13.80
C THR A 163 15.50 8.88 -14.48
N ALA A 164 15.11 9.90 -13.72
CA ALA A 164 14.72 11.20 -14.28
C ALA A 164 15.89 11.91 -14.97
N ALA A 165 17.11 11.82 -14.42
CA ALA A 165 18.31 12.33 -15.08
C ALA A 165 18.60 11.62 -16.41
N LEU A 166 18.42 10.29 -16.48
CA LEU A 166 18.55 9.51 -17.72
C LEU A 166 17.50 9.90 -18.77
N LEU A 167 16.32 10.35 -18.34
CA LEU A 167 15.25 10.86 -19.21
C LEU A 167 15.46 12.33 -19.61
N GLY A 168 16.55 12.96 -19.16
CA GLY A 168 16.89 14.35 -19.49
C GLY A 168 16.21 15.41 -18.63
N GLU A 169 15.54 15.03 -17.53
CA GLU A 169 14.95 15.99 -16.60
C GLU A 169 16.02 16.72 -15.79
N LYS A 170 15.77 18.02 -15.54
CA LYS A 170 16.67 18.87 -14.74
C LYS A 170 15.98 19.28 -13.44
N PHE A 171 16.64 19.00 -12.32
CA PHE A 171 16.16 19.39 -11.00
C PHE A 171 16.79 20.69 -10.52
N LYS A 172 15.97 21.57 -9.92
CA LYS A 172 16.48 22.69 -9.13
C LYS A 172 17.06 22.16 -7.82
N ALA A 173 18.17 22.76 -7.35
CA ALA A 173 18.80 22.36 -6.09
C ALA A 173 17.84 22.44 -4.89
N SER A 174 16.96 23.45 -4.85
CA SER A 174 15.94 23.61 -3.81
C SER A 174 14.94 22.44 -3.79
N THR A 175 14.55 21.92 -4.94
CA THR A 175 13.64 20.78 -5.06
C THR A 175 14.32 19.51 -4.58
N LEU A 176 15.59 19.31 -4.94
CA LEU A 176 16.37 18.16 -4.48
C LEU A 176 16.58 18.18 -2.95
N LEU A 177 16.86 19.35 -2.37
CA LEU A 177 16.93 19.51 -0.92
C LEU A 177 15.57 19.25 -0.25
N GLY A 178 14.48 19.66 -0.90
CA GLY A 178 13.11 19.31 -0.49
C GLY A 178 12.91 17.79 -0.42
N TYR A 179 13.33 17.04 -1.44
CA TYR A 179 13.24 15.58 -1.45
C TYR A 179 14.14 14.91 -0.41
N LEU A 180 15.39 15.37 -0.26
CA LEU A 180 16.33 14.78 0.70
C LEU A 180 15.94 14.98 2.16
N SER A 181 15.29 16.11 2.47
CA SER A 181 14.71 16.37 3.79
C SER A 181 13.37 15.67 4.00
N GLY A 182 12.73 15.20 2.92
CA GLY A 182 11.35 14.74 2.92
C GLY A 182 10.34 15.87 3.09
N TRP A 183 10.76 17.14 3.14
CA TRP A 183 9.87 18.32 3.20
C TRP A 183 8.93 18.37 2.00
N LEU A 184 9.47 18.03 0.83
CA LEU A 184 8.71 17.72 -0.36
C LEU A 184 8.82 16.23 -0.59
N LEU A 185 7.70 15.57 -0.83
CA LEU A 185 7.71 14.14 -1.13
C LEU A 185 7.85 13.94 -2.64
N ILE A 186 8.81 13.12 -3.05
CA ILE A 186 8.96 12.72 -4.47
C ILE A 186 7.77 11.89 -4.94
N ASN A 187 7.14 11.20 -3.99
CA ASN A 187 6.01 10.34 -4.17
C ASN A 187 5.16 10.46 -2.91
N SER A 188 3.87 10.76 -3.09
CA SER A 188 2.91 10.92 -2.00
C SER A 188 2.87 9.71 -1.07
N HIS A 189 3.19 8.50 -1.54
CA HIS A 189 3.19 7.26 -0.75
C HIS A 189 4.36 7.13 0.26
N MET A 190 5.37 8.00 0.22
CA MET A 190 6.55 7.88 1.12
C MET A 190 6.38 8.55 2.49
N TRP A 191 5.24 9.19 2.75
CA TRP A 191 4.93 9.95 3.97
C TRP A 191 5.26 9.19 5.25
N TYR A 192 4.93 7.89 5.31
CA TYR A 192 5.04 7.09 6.52
C TYR A 192 6.48 6.93 7.00
N ILE A 193 7.46 7.00 6.08
CA ILE A 193 8.89 6.91 6.43
C ILE A 193 9.35 8.18 7.16
N VAL A 194 8.89 9.34 6.69
CA VAL A 194 9.16 10.63 7.33
C VAL A 194 8.48 10.67 8.69
N GLU A 195 7.22 10.26 8.78
CA GLU A 195 6.46 10.27 10.02
C GLU A 195 7.06 9.35 11.08
N ILE A 196 7.43 8.12 10.72
CA ILE A 196 8.05 7.20 11.68
C ILE A 196 9.41 7.71 12.16
N ALA A 197 10.16 8.43 11.32
CA ALA A 197 11.39 9.10 11.74
C ALA A 197 11.13 10.17 12.80
N ILE A 198 10.09 11.00 12.60
CA ILE A 198 9.64 12.00 13.58
C ILE A 198 9.25 11.33 14.90
N LEU A 199 8.43 10.27 14.85
CA LEU A 199 7.99 9.51 16.02
C LEU A 199 9.18 8.87 16.76
N TYR A 200 10.19 8.37 16.04
CA TYR A 200 11.40 7.81 16.65
C TYR A 200 12.27 8.86 17.33
N ILE A 201 12.44 10.04 16.71
CA ILE A 201 13.16 11.15 17.31
C ILE A 201 12.42 11.63 18.56
N ALA A 202 11.10 11.82 18.49
CA ALA A 202 10.28 12.20 19.62
C ALA A 202 10.37 11.20 20.76
N PHE A 203 10.21 9.90 20.48
CA PHE A 203 10.36 8.83 21.46
C PHE A 203 11.74 8.90 22.13
N PHE A 204 12.82 9.04 21.34
CA PHE A 204 14.17 9.12 21.89
C PHE A 204 14.33 10.33 22.82
N LEU A 205 13.92 11.52 22.40
CA LEU A 205 14.07 12.74 23.19
C LEU A 205 13.26 12.65 24.49
N ILE A 206 11.97 12.27 24.39
CA ILE A 206 11.06 12.17 25.53
C ILE A 206 11.59 11.18 26.57
N PHE A 207 11.93 9.96 26.16
CA PHE A 207 12.39 8.92 27.10
C PHE A 207 13.85 9.08 27.54
N LYS A 208 14.66 9.89 26.84
CA LYS A 208 16.01 10.26 27.29
C LYS A 208 15.98 11.33 28.38
N PHE A 209 15.13 12.34 28.26
CA PHE A 209 15.11 13.49 29.16
C PHE A 209 14.13 13.34 30.32
N ILE A 210 13.04 12.61 30.15
CA ILE A 210 12.04 12.38 31.22
C ILE A 210 12.35 11.05 31.92
N LYS A 211 12.91 11.14 33.12
CA LYS A 211 13.28 9.96 33.93
C LYS A 211 12.08 9.12 34.37
N ASN A 212 10.93 9.75 34.58
CA ASN A 212 9.71 9.04 34.98
C ASN A 212 9.00 8.45 33.75
N GLU A 213 9.09 7.13 33.58
CA GLU A 213 8.51 6.43 32.44
C GLU A 213 6.99 6.67 32.28
N LYS A 214 6.23 6.82 33.37
CA LYS A 214 4.77 7.09 33.29
C LYS A 214 4.50 8.47 32.70
N VAL A 215 5.29 9.47 33.12
CA VAL A 215 5.20 10.83 32.58
C VAL A 215 5.67 10.85 31.12
N ALA A 216 6.79 10.21 30.81
CA ALA A 216 7.29 10.07 29.44
C ALA A 216 6.26 9.43 28.51
N PHE A 217 5.59 8.37 28.98
CA PHE A 217 4.50 7.72 28.27
C PHE A 217 3.31 8.66 28.01
N GLY A 218 2.89 9.43 29.03
CA GLY A 218 1.82 10.42 28.87
C GLY A 218 2.18 11.55 27.90
N VAL A 219 3.41 12.06 27.99
CA VAL A 219 3.94 13.08 27.08
C VAL A 219 4.01 12.55 25.64
N MET A 220 4.40 11.29 25.44
CA MET A 220 4.39 10.67 24.11
C MET A 220 2.97 10.57 23.54
N GLY A 221 1.99 10.22 24.36
CA GLY A 221 0.57 10.24 23.95
C GLY A 221 0.12 11.64 23.55
N GLY A 222 0.45 12.65 24.36
CA GLY A 222 0.16 14.05 24.04
C GLY A 222 0.82 14.52 22.75
N PHE A 223 2.08 14.14 22.50
CA PHE A 223 2.79 14.45 21.26
C PHE A 223 2.13 13.81 20.03
N VAL A 224 1.71 12.54 20.12
CA VAL A 224 0.99 11.86 19.04
C VAL A 224 -0.36 12.52 18.76
N CYS A 225 -1.12 12.87 19.80
CA CYS A 225 -2.36 13.64 19.64
C CYS A 225 -2.11 15.00 18.98
N LEU A 226 -1.04 15.69 19.38
CA LEU A 226 -0.65 16.97 18.77
C LEU A 226 -0.33 16.82 17.28
N LEU A 227 0.38 15.76 16.88
CA LEU A 227 0.65 15.49 15.47
C LEU A 227 -0.64 15.26 14.67
N VAL A 228 -1.57 14.49 15.21
CA VAL A 228 -2.88 14.25 14.59
C VAL A 228 -3.65 15.57 14.42
N VAL A 229 -3.73 16.39 15.48
CA VAL A 229 -4.41 17.69 15.42
C VAL A 229 -3.72 18.63 14.44
N ALA A 230 -2.38 18.71 14.44
CA ALA A 230 -1.63 19.53 13.49
C ALA A 230 -1.90 19.11 12.05
N SER A 231 -1.94 17.81 11.78
CA SER A 231 -2.23 17.27 10.45
C SER A 231 -3.64 17.63 9.97
N LEU A 232 -4.63 17.53 10.86
CA LEU A 232 -6.01 17.96 10.58
C LEU A 232 -6.12 19.46 10.28
N LEU A 233 -5.36 20.30 11.01
CA LEU A 233 -5.37 21.76 10.81
C LEU A 233 -4.63 22.20 9.54
N LEU A 234 -3.60 21.47 9.11
CA LEU A 234 -2.80 21.79 7.92
C LEU A 234 -3.49 21.39 6.60
N GLY A 235 -4.49 20.51 6.65
CA GLY A 235 -5.31 20.12 5.50
C GLY A 235 -4.54 19.30 4.45
N HIS A 236 -5.07 19.19 3.23
CA HIS A 236 -4.41 18.48 2.14
C HIS A 236 -3.31 19.32 1.47
N GLY A 237 -2.22 18.67 1.08
CA GLY A 237 -1.09 19.32 0.44
C GLY A 237 0.11 18.39 0.26
N GLN A 238 1.25 18.95 -0.14
CA GLN A 238 2.46 18.21 -0.53
C GLN A 238 3.58 18.27 0.51
N TYR A 239 3.37 19.04 1.59
CA TYR A 239 4.35 19.23 2.65
C TYR A 239 4.11 18.27 3.82
N TRP A 240 4.95 18.36 4.84
CA TRP A 240 4.80 17.59 6.07
C TRP A 240 3.44 17.76 6.71
N LEU A 241 2.89 16.64 7.21
CA LEU A 241 1.64 16.61 7.95
C LEU A 241 0.45 17.16 7.14
N GLN A 242 0.54 17.17 5.81
CA GLN A 242 -0.57 17.55 4.94
C GLN A 242 -1.13 16.33 4.22
N GLY A 243 -2.44 16.11 4.35
CA GLY A 243 -3.16 14.97 3.82
C GLY A 243 -3.63 13.99 4.90
N GLU A 244 -4.74 13.34 4.61
CA GLU A 244 -5.45 12.41 5.50
C GLU A 244 -4.61 11.20 5.92
N TRP A 245 -3.67 10.80 5.06
CA TRP A 245 -2.79 9.67 5.31
C TRP A 245 -1.87 9.88 6.52
N TRP A 246 -1.50 11.13 6.85
CA TRP A 246 -0.59 11.46 7.96
C TRP A 246 -1.19 11.35 9.35
N PHE A 247 -2.51 11.26 9.52
CA PHE A 247 -3.12 11.12 10.85
C PHE A 247 -3.84 9.78 11.06
N ASN A 248 -4.27 9.14 9.97
CA ASN A 248 -5.04 7.89 10.02
C ASN A 248 -4.27 6.75 10.71
N SER A 249 -2.95 6.70 10.53
CA SER A 249 -2.11 5.63 11.08
C SER A 249 -1.31 6.07 12.31
N THR A 250 -1.09 7.36 12.56
CA THR A 250 -0.22 7.87 13.65
C THR A 250 -0.60 7.32 15.02
N LEU A 251 -1.90 7.28 15.31
CA LEU A 251 -2.44 6.79 16.58
C LEU A 251 -2.02 5.34 16.85
N LEU A 252 -1.84 4.53 15.82
CA LEU A 252 -1.48 3.11 15.95
C LEU A 252 -0.10 2.96 16.59
N PHE A 253 0.80 3.93 16.42
CA PHE A 253 2.09 3.94 17.12
C PHE A 253 1.88 3.96 18.63
N PHE A 254 1.04 4.87 19.13
CA PHE A 254 0.77 4.97 20.56
C PHE A 254 -0.08 3.80 21.06
N VAL A 255 -1.05 3.31 20.27
CA VAL A 255 -1.78 2.08 20.57
C VAL A 255 -0.81 0.90 20.76
N GLY A 256 0.19 0.76 19.90
CA GLY A 256 1.26 -0.23 20.06
C GLY A 256 1.98 -0.10 21.40
N MET A 257 2.30 1.12 21.82
CA MET A 257 2.88 1.38 23.15
C MET A 257 1.92 1.01 24.29
N VAL A 258 0.62 1.32 24.17
CA VAL A 258 -0.40 0.94 25.16
C VAL A 258 -0.49 -0.58 25.29
N ILE A 259 -0.53 -1.30 24.16
CA ILE A 259 -0.55 -2.77 24.17
C ILE A 259 0.73 -3.32 24.82
N SER A 260 1.91 -2.79 24.49
CA SER A 260 3.16 -3.19 25.15
C SER A 260 3.15 -2.91 26.65
N ARG A 261 2.54 -1.79 27.06
CA ARG A 261 2.46 -1.40 28.47
C ARG A 261 1.59 -2.34 29.29
N PHE A 262 0.46 -2.77 28.72
CA PHE A 262 -0.58 -3.55 29.38
C PHE A 262 -0.72 -4.97 28.80
N GLU A 263 0.37 -5.51 28.24
CA GLU A 263 0.35 -6.78 27.50
C GLU A 263 -0.26 -7.94 28.31
N ALA A 264 0.25 -8.16 29.53
CA ALA A 264 -0.22 -9.26 30.39
C ALA A 264 -1.73 -9.21 30.72
N PRO A 265 -2.30 -8.10 31.26
CA PRO A 265 -3.73 -8.03 31.53
C PRO A 265 -4.58 -8.08 30.26
N LEU A 266 -4.13 -7.48 29.15
CA LEU A 266 -4.86 -7.50 27.88
C LEU A 266 -4.91 -8.90 27.28
N LEU A 267 -3.81 -9.65 27.29
CA LEU A 267 -3.78 -11.04 26.83
C LEU A 267 -4.68 -11.92 27.69
N LYS A 268 -4.66 -11.75 29.02
CA LYS A 268 -5.55 -12.50 29.92
C LYS A 268 -7.03 -12.21 29.63
N PHE A 269 -7.38 -10.94 29.39
CA PHE A 269 -8.73 -10.55 28.99
C PHE A 269 -9.11 -11.14 27.64
N ALA A 270 -8.27 -10.96 26.61
CA ALA A 270 -8.50 -11.45 25.26
C ALA A 270 -8.69 -12.97 25.22
N LYS A 271 -7.84 -13.75 25.91
CA LYS A 271 -7.96 -15.22 26.01
C LYS A 271 -9.29 -15.65 26.64
N ARG A 272 -9.84 -14.87 27.59
CA ARG A 272 -11.10 -15.17 28.28
C ARG A 272 -12.32 -14.96 27.38
N VAL A 273 -12.36 -13.86 26.63
CA VAL A 273 -13.54 -13.46 25.85
C VAL A 273 -13.37 -13.67 24.34
N TYR A 274 -12.31 -14.35 23.90
CA TYR A 274 -11.91 -14.44 22.49
C TYR A 274 -13.05 -14.82 21.53
N LEU A 275 -13.86 -15.83 21.88
CA LEU A 275 -14.95 -16.32 21.03
C LEU A 275 -16.03 -15.27 20.77
N LEU A 276 -16.21 -14.32 21.69
CA LEU A 276 -17.10 -13.17 21.51
C LEU A 276 -16.35 -11.98 20.89
N LEU A 277 -15.13 -11.72 21.36
CA LEU A 277 -14.34 -10.57 20.96
C LEU A 277 -14.00 -10.60 19.47
N LEU A 278 -13.60 -11.76 18.93
CA LEU A 278 -13.21 -11.90 17.53
C LEU A 278 -14.35 -11.54 16.54
N PRO A 279 -15.55 -12.15 16.59
CA PRO A 279 -16.63 -11.80 15.67
C PRO A 279 -17.09 -10.35 15.85
N VAL A 280 -17.08 -9.82 17.08
CA VAL A 280 -17.39 -8.41 17.35
C VAL A 280 -16.39 -7.48 16.66
N LEU A 281 -15.09 -7.77 16.74
CA LEU A 281 -14.06 -6.96 16.07
C LEU A 281 -14.15 -7.07 14.55
N ILE A 282 -14.45 -8.25 14.00
CA ILE A 282 -14.65 -8.44 12.56
C ILE A 282 -15.88 -7.64 12.07
N ALA A 283 -17.00 -7.73 12.80
CA ALA A 283 -18.21 -6.99 12.47
C ALA A 283 -17.98 -5.47 12.57
N ALA A 284 -17.34 -5.02 13.66
CA ALA A 284 -17.00 -3.61 13.84
C ALA A 284 -16.08 -3.10 12.74
N PHE A 285 -15.04 -3.86 12.36
CA PHE A 285 -14.17 -3.52 11.25
C PHE A 285 -14.95 -3.42 9.93
N GLY A 286 -15.80 -4.42 9.63
CA GLY A 286 -16.63 -4.41 8.43
C GLY A 286 -17.54 -3.18 8.34
N VAL A 287 -18.25 -2.87 9.43
CA VAL A 287 -19.13 -1.69 9.51
C VAL A 287 -18.33 -0.39 9.33
N LEU A 288 -17.24 -0.21 10.08
CA LEU A 288 -16.43 1.02 10.01
C LEU A 288 -15.77 1.18 8.63
N PHE A 289 -15.29 0.09 8.04
CA PHE A 289 -14.71 0.11 6.69
C PHE A 289 -15.76 0.44 5.63
N SER A 290 -16.96 -0.15 5.70
CA SER A 290 -18.07 0.21 4.82
C SER A 290 -18.50 1.66 4.97
N LEU A 291 -18.56 2.19 6.19
CA LEU A 291 -18.86 3.61 6.45
C LEU A 291 -17.78 4.53 5.88
N ASN A 292 -16.50 4.16 6.02
CA ASN A 292 -15.40 4.91 5.42
C ASN A 292 -15.50 4.93 3.88
N LEU A 293 -15.86 3.81 3.26
CA LEU A 293 -16.05 3.75 1.81
C LEU A 293 -17.25 4.59 1.36
N MET A 294 -18.39 4.51 2.07
CA MET A 294 -19.58 5.30 1.77
C MET A 294 -19.33 6.80 1.90
N THR A 295 -18.65 7.23 2.98
CA THR A 295 -18.29 8.64 3.17
C THR A 295 -17.35 9.12 2.07
N SER A 296 -16.37 8.32 1.67
CA SER A 296 -15.46 8.65 0.57
C SER A 296 -16.21 8.84 -0.76
N VAL A 297 -17.17 7.95 -1.07
CA VAL A 297 -18.02 8.06 -2.27
C VAL A 297 -18.94 9.28 -2.20
N PHE A 298 -19.60 9.50 -1.06
CA PHE A 298 -20.51 10.62 -0.86
C PHE A 298 -19.79 11.96 -1.01
N VAL A 299 -18.64 12.12 -0.35
CA VAL A 299 -17.80 13.32 -0.47
C VAL A 299 -17.42 13.54 -1.94
N CYS A 300 -16.95 12.51 -2.65
CA CYS A 300 -16.59 12.61 -4.06
C CYS A 300 -17.79 13.06 -4.94
N SER A 301 -18.98 12.51 -4.69
CA SER A 301 -20.22 12.92 -5.37
C SER A 301 -20.55 14.39 -5.12
N SER A 302 -20.55 14.83 -3.87
CA SER A 302 -20.85 16.23 -3.51
C SER A 302 -19.81 17.22 -4.06
N TYR A 303 -18.53 16.83 -4.13
CA TYR A 303 -17.50 17.63 -4.79
C TYR A 303 -17.75 17.76 -6.30
N SER A 304 -18.14 16.67 -6.97
CA SER A 304 -18.45 16.70 -8.40
C SER A 304 -19.67 17.56 -8.75
N GLU A 305 -20.67 17.61 -7.87
CA GLU A 305 -21.88 18.42 -8.04
C GLU A 305 -21.62 19.92 -7.79
N THR A 306 -20.74 20.25 -6.86
CA THR A 306 -20.42 21.65 -6.49
C THR A 306 -19.38 22.30 -7.40
N HIS A 307 -18.57 21.49 -8.10
CA HIS A 307 -17.56 21.94 -9.04
C HIS A 307 -17.70 21.16 -10.35
N PRO A 308 -18.78 21.38 -11.12
CA PRO A 308 -18.92 20.73 -12.42
C PRO A 308 -17.74 21.16 -13.29
N THR A 309 -16.87 20.21 -13.64
CA THR A 309 -15.85 20.43 -14.66
C THR A 309 -16.58 20.86 -15.93
N SER A 310 -16.23 22.03 -16.45
CA SER A 310 -16.76 22.62 -17.68
C SER A 310 -16.30 21.84 -18.92
N THR A 311 -16.52 20.53 -18.96
CA THR A 311 -16.42 19.68 -20.14
C THR A 311 -17.82 19.25 -20.55
N GLY A 312 -18.65 20.25 -20.81
CA GLY A 312 -19.94 20.15 -21.47
C GLY A 312 -20.04 21.30 -22.45
N GLY A 313 -19.32 21.19 -23.56
CA GLY A 313 -19.23 22.27 -24.54
C GLY A 313 -18.28 21.98 -25.68
N SER A 314 -18.66 21.07 -26.59
CA SER A 314 -18.48 21.23 -28.03
C SER A 314 -19.01 19.99 -28.77
N SER A 315 -20.12 20.21 -29.48
CA SER A 315 -20.63 19.51 -30.69
C SER A 315 -20.70 17.99 -30.70
#